data_AF-A0A2G8SHS9-F1
#
_entry.id   AF-A0A2G8SHS9-F1
#
_cell.length_a   1.000
_cell.length_b   1.000
_cell.length_c   1.000
_cell.angle_alpha   90.00
_cell.angle_beta   90.00
_cell.angle_gamma   90.00
#
_symmetry.space_group_name_H-M   'P 1'
#
loop_
_entity.id
_entity.type
_entity.pdbx_description
1 polymer ?
#
loop_
_entity_poly.entity_id
_entity_poly.type
_entity_poly.pdbx_seq_one_letter_code
_entity_poly.pdbx_strand_id
1 'polypeptide(L)'
;MSEKKDTSTCTCGQCFEGWLSPKMRECLEYSAELRYELAKSLLETQEGVGEGITGVLPIDYTHIDGTSVRYLPAAVRTKLSPSNAGASHDPKTADEIYRGYVAVFKVVRDLSRSEDSGDGDGDGERAGKDEESESLADRGFPTISAVAAELQTLRASGDPVDAFLAHGGGAEHALDCVVHRAREELTPLGRQYDSEKRYIDEMFAGEHAECANDLDFALVRARLGLPEETLGVDLEVEEDEEDPLSDDEE
;
A
#
# COMPACT_ATOMS: atom_id res chain seq x y z
N MET A 1 -28.63 -23.45 2.02
CA MET A 1 -27.77 -23.55 3.21
C MET A 1 -26.42 -24.00 2.70
N SER A 2 -25.56 -23.05 2.32
CA SER A 2 -24.22 -23.36 1.84
C SER A 2 -23.32 -23.50 3.05
N GLU A 3 -22.70 -24.68 3.18
CA GLU A 3 -21.69 -24.96 4.21
C GLU A 3 -20.56 -23.93 4.10
N LYS A 4 -20.39 -23.13 5.16
CA LYS A 4 -19.19 -22.33 5.35
C LYS A 4 -18.02 -23.29 5.48
N LYS A 5 -17.10 -23.24 4.52
CA LYS A 5 -15.83 -23.94 4.59
C LYS A 5 -14.97 -23.21 5.63
N ASP A 6 -15.24 -23.48 6.89
CA ASP A 6 -14.43 -23.00 8.00
C ASP A 6 -13.05 -23.69 7.94
N THR A 7 -11.99 -22.91 8.20
CA THR A 7 -10.64 -23.36 8.62
C THR A 7 -9.71 -23.99 7.57
N SER A 8 -9.15 -23.20 6.65
CA SER A 8 -7.93 -23.57 5.92
C SER A 8 -6.68 -23.16 6.70
N THR A 9 -6.47 -23.76 7.88
CA THR A 9 -5.13 -23.78 8.46
C THR A 9 -4.24 -24.66 7.60
N CYS A 10 -3.23 -24.08 6.98
CA CYS A 10 -2.24 -24.77 6.17
C CYS A 10 -1.51 -25.82 6.99
N THR A 11 -1.23 -26.96 6.37
CA THR A 11 -0.52 -28.08 6.99
C THR A 11 0.99 -28.07 6.72
N CYS A 12 1.52 -27.06 6.01
CA CYS A 12 2.96 -26.99 5.70
C CYS A 12 3.84 -26.67 6.91
N GLY A 13 3.25 -26.14 8.01
CA GLY A 13 3.97 -25.79 9.23
C GLY A 13 4.83 -24.52 9.14
N GLN A 14 4.86 -23.85 7.98
CA GLN A 14 5.63 -22.62 7.75
C GLN A 14 4.75 -21.37 7.56
N CYS A 15 3.42 -21.53 7.48
CA CYS A 15 2.52 -20.39 7.35
C CYS A 15 2.41 -19.60 8.66
N PHE A 16 2.53 -18.29 8.58
CA PHE A 16 2.23 -17.37 9.67
C PHE A 16 0.74 -17.48 10.03
N GLU A 17 0.47 -17.61 11.34
CA GLU A 17 -0.87 -17.90 11.89
C GLU A 17 -1.56 -19.12 11.23
N GLY A 18 -0.76 -20.01 10.64
CA GLY A 18 -1.25 -21.16 9.91
C GLY A 18 -2.00 -20.82 8.61
N TRP A 19 -1.95 -19.60 8.06
CA TRP A 19 -2.65 -19.29 6.80
C TRP A 19 -1.85 -18.48 5.79
N LEU A 20 -0.94 -17.61 6.23
CA LEU A 20 -0.18 -16.75 5.34
C LEU A 20 1.17 -17.42 5.00
N SER A 21 1.35 -17.86 3.76
CA SER A 21 2.62 -18.47 3.36
C SER A 21 3.74 -17.43 3.38
N PRO A 22 5.00 -17.85 3.62
CA PRO A 22 6.14 -16.93 3.62
C PRO A 22 6.28 -16.13 2.33
N LYS A 23 6.15 -16.81 1.18
CA LYS A 23 6.16 -16.16 -0.13
C LYS A 23 5.07 -15.08 -0.25
N MET A 24 3.85 -15.38 0.19
CA MET A 24 2.76 -14.41 0.17
C MET A 24 3.03 -13.23 1.10
N ARG A 25 3.58 -13.48 2.29
CA ARG A 25 3.95 -12.42 3.24
C ARG A 25 4.96 -11.45 2.62
N GLU A 26 6.04 -11.96 2.05
CA GLU A 26 7.06 -11.15 1.40
C GLU A 26 6.50 -10.34 0.23
N CYS A 27 5.62 -10.92 -0.61
CA CYS A 27 4.95 -10.16 -1.67
C CYS A 27 4.16 -8.96 -1.11
N LEU A 28 3.42 -9.17 -0.01
CA LEU A 28 2.61 -8.11 0.60
C LEU A 28 3.48 -7.05 1.27
N GLU A 29 4.53 -7.45 1.97
CA GLU A 29 5.51 -6.55 2.60
C GLU A 29 6.23 -5.68 1.57
N TYR A 30 6.75 -6.30 0.51
CA TYR A 30 7.40 -5.59 -0.57
C TYR A 30 6.45 -4.62 -1.26
N SER A 31 5.20 -5.04 -1.50
CA SER A 31 4.19 -4.15 -2.09
C SER A 31 3.88 -2.96 -1.17
N ALA A 32 3.71 -3.18 0.14
CA ALA A 32 3.49 -2.12 1.11
C ALA A 32 4.66 -1.13 1.18
N GLU A 33 5.90 -1.63 1.21
CA GLU A 33 7.10 -0.81 1.16
C GLU A 33 7.19 0.01 -0.11
N LEU A 34 7.01 -0.63 -1.28
CA LEU A 34 7.07 0.05 -2.57
C LEU A 34 6.05 1.19 -2.65
N ARG A 35 4.83 1.00 -2.14
CA ARG A 35 3.80 2.07 -2.15
C ARG A 35 4.12 3.20 -1.21
N TYR A 36 4.62 2.88 -0.02
CA TYR A 36 5.07 3.92 0.89
C TYR A 36 6.22 4.74 0.31
N GLU A 37 7.30 4.11 -0.17
CA GLU A 37 8.48 4.84 -0.66
C GLU A 37 8.19 5.63 -1.94
N LEU A 38 7.37 5.11 -2.86
CA LEU A 38 6.95 5.87 -4.04
C LEU A 38 6.12 7.11 -3.66
N ALA A 39 5.12 6.95 -2.80
CA ALA A 39 4.25 8.05 -2.40
C ALA A 39 4.98 9.08 -1.51
N LYS A 40 5.91 8.61 -0.66
CA LYS A 40 6.80 9.46 0.13
C LYS A 40 7.75 10.26 -0.76
N SER A 41 8.41 9.62 -1.73
CA SER A 41 9.28 10.30 -2.69
C SER A 41 8.53 11.40 -3.43
N LEU A 42 7.27 11.14 -3.82
CA LEU A 42 6.41 12.16 -4.42
C LEU A 42 6.23 13.37 -3.49
N LEU A 43 5.90 13.16 -2.21
CA LEU A 43 5.77 14.25 -1.25
C LEU A 43 7.07 15.02 -1.01
N GLU A 44 8.20 14.33 -0.90
CA GLU A 44 9.52 14.97 -0.70
C GLU A 44 9.90 15.86 -1.88
N THR A 45 9.58 15.45 -3.12
CA THR A 45 9.81 16.30 -4.29
C THR A 45 8.99 17.59 -4.27
N GLN A 46 7.83 17.59 -3.58
CA GLN A 46 6.99 18.78 -3.45
C GLN A 46 7.45 19.73 -2.35
N GLU A 47 7.94 19.22 -1.22
CA GLU A 47 8.41 20.05 -0.11
C GLU A 47 9.59 20.95 -0.49
N GLY A 48 10.36 20.56 -1.51
CA GLY A 48 11.43 21.39 -2.09
C GLY A 48 10.93 22.53 -3.00
N VAL A 49 9.65 22.56 -3.36
CA VAL A 49 9.05 23.56 -4.26
C VAL A 49 8.43 24.68 -3.42
N GLY A 50 8.85 25.93 -3.67
CA GLY A 50 8.31 27.08 -2.92
C GLY A 50 6.80 27.25 -3.10
N GLU A 51 6.10 27.69 -2.04
CA GLU A 51 4.62 27.86 -2.01
C GLU A 51 4.06 28.70 -3.18
N GLY A 52 4.85 29.64 -3.70
CA GLY A 52 4.46 30.48 -4.84
C GLY A 52 4.36 29.72 -6.17
N ILE A 53 4.96 28.53 -6.29
CA ILE A 53 4.91 27.69 -7.48
C ILE A 53 3.82 26.61 -7.32
N THR A 54 3.74 25.97 -6.16
CA THR A 54 2.72 24.94 -5.87
C THR A 54 1.30 25.50 -5.90
N GLY A 55 1.11 26.79 -5.57
CA GLY A 55 -0.18 27.47 -5.73
C GLY A 55 -0.56 27.82 -7.17
N VAL A 56 0.40 27.82 -8.11
CA VAL A 56 0.18 28.14 -9.53
C VAL A 56 -0.03 26.88 -10.37
N LEU A 57 0.65 25.79 -10.02
CA LEU A 57 0.51 24.48 -10.66
C LEU A 57 0.17 23.43 -9.59
N PRO A 58 -1.10 23.37 -9.17
CA PRO A 58 -1.51 22.38 -8.17
C PRO A 58 -1.32 20.97 -8.73
N ILE A 59 -0.75 20.11 -7.89
CA ILE A 59 -0.37 18.77 -8.30
C ILE A 59 -1.60 17.88 -8.35
N ASP A 60 -1.80 17.25 -9.49
CA ASP A 60 -2.84 16.23 -9.65
C ASP A 60 -2.30 14.88 -9.20
N TYR A 61 -2.53 14.55 -7.93
CA TYR A 61 -2.16 13.26 -7.36
C TYR A 61 -2.82 12.09 -8.07
N THR A 62 -3.96 12.30 -8.73
CA THR A 62 -4.62 11.24 -9.50
C THR A 62 -3.93 10.93 -10.81
N HIS A 63 -3.14 11.88 -11.33
CA HIS A 63 -2.30 11.67 -12.50
C HIS A 63 -0.96 11.04 -12.11
N ILE A 64 -0.32 11.55 -11.05
CA ILE A 64 1.05 11.12 -10.69
C ILE A 64 1.05 9.78 -9.93
N ASP A 65 0.16 9.59 -8.95
CA ASP A 65 -0.03 8.32 -8.24
C ASP A 65 -1.30 7.62 -8.73
N GLY A 66 -1.52 7.68 -10.04
CA GLY A 66 -2.71 7.12 -10.70
C GLY A 66 -2.89 5.62 -10.49
N THR A 67 -1.90 4.92 -9.94
CA THR A 67 -2.03 3.51 -9.54
C THR A 67 -2.65 3.38 -8.16
N SER A 68 -2.10 4.04 -7.13
CA SER A 68 -2.53 3.81 -5.75
C SER A 68 -3.81 4.57 -5.42
N VAL A 69 -4.08 5.70 -6.07
CA VAL A 69 -5.30 6.47 -5.82
C VAL A 69 -6.56 5.81 -6.37
N ARG A 70 -6.47 4.83 -7.30
CA ARG A 70 -7.64 4.12 -7.87
C ARG A 70 -8.46 3.34 -6.85
N TYR A 71 -7.84 3.00 -5.73
CA TYR A 71 -8.46 2.26 -4.63
C TYR A 71 -9.25 3.17 -3.68
N LEU A 72 -9.09 4.48 -3.82
CA LEU A 72 -9.83 5.45 -3.02
C LEU A 72 -11.27 5.62 -3.54
N PRO A 73 -12.25 5.92 -2.66
CA PRO A 73 -13.60 6.25 -3.07
C PRO A 73 -13.60 7.45 -4.03
N ALA A 74 -14.54 7.45 -4.99
CA ALA A 74 -14.65 8.54 -5.97
C ALA A 74 -14.68 9.93 -5.31
N ALA A 75 -15.40 10.07 -4.19
CA ALA A 75 -15.48 11.33 -3.44
C ALA A 75 -14.14 11.81 -2.84
N VAL A 76 -13.22 10.89 -2.52
CA VAL A 76 -11.86 11.23 -2.07
C VAL A 76 -11.00 11.57 -3.28
N ARG A 77 -11.06 10.75 -4.35
CA ARG A 77 -10.27 10.98 -5.58
C ARG A 77 -10.55 12.33 -6.22
N THR A 78 -11.81 12.76 -6.29
CA THR A 78 -12.17 14.07 -6.85
C THR A 78 -11.58 15.24 -6.05
N LYS A 79 -11.21 15.02 -4.78
CA LYS A 79 -10.53 16.04 -3.97
C LYS A 79 -9.01 16.04 -4.17
N LEU A 80 -8.45 14.91 -4.60
CA LEU A 80 -7.03 14.75 -4.95
C LEU A 80 -6.71 15.24 -6.37
N SER A 81 -7.71 15.44 -7.22
CA SER A 81 -7.55 15.96 -8.58
C SER A 81 -8.01 17.42 -8.66
N PRO A 82 -7.08 18.39 -8.79
CA PRO A 82 -7.42 19.77 -9.06
C PRO A 82 -8.21 19.92 -10.37
N SER A 83 -7.95 19.06 -11.35
CA SER A 83 -8.57 19.06 -12.69
C SER A 83 -10.08 18.79 -12.65
N ASN A 84 -10.54 18.02 -11.67
CA ASN A 84 -11.94 17.62 -11.52
C ASN A 84 -12.72 18.45 -10.50
N ALA A 85 -12.02 19.25 -9.71
CA ALA A 85 -12.63 20.13 -8.74
C ALA A 85 -12.96 21.45 -9.41
N GLY A 86 -14.24 21.84 -9.43
CA GLY A 86 -14.64 23.18 -9.89
C GLY A 86 -13.94 24.30 -9.11
N ALA A 87 -14.34 25.56 -9.36
CA ALA A 87 -13.67 26.80 -8.90
C ALA A 87 -13.44 27.01 -7.37
N SER A 88 -13.64 26.00 -6.52
CA SER A 88 -13.50 25.99 -5.06
C SER A 88 -12.54 24.88 -4.58
N HIS A 89 -11.50 24.53 -5.34
CA HIS A 89 -10.47 23.59 -4.89
C HIS A 89 -9.44 24.30 -3.99
N ASP A 90 -9.26 23.79 -2.78
CA ASP A 90 -8.17 24.20 -1.91
C ASP A 90 -7.01 23.20 -2.07
N PRO A 91 -5.89 23.59 -2.70
CA PRO A 91 -4.76 22.69 -2.94
C PRO A 91 -4.16 22.15 -1.64
N LYS A 92 -4.27 22.90 -0.54
CA LYS A 92 -3.81 22.47 0.77
C LYS A 92 -4.62 21.27 1.28
N THR A 93 -5.93 21.28 1.04
CA THR A 93 -6.80 20.15 1.42
C THR A 93 -6.42 18.88 0.65
N ALA A 94 -6.10 18.98 -0.64
CA ALA A 94 -5.67 17.82 -1.43
C ALA A 94 -4.35 17.23 -0.91
N ASP A 95 -3.38 18.10 -0.58
CA ASP A 95 -2.10 17.71 0.00
C ASP A 95 -2.26 17.01 1.36
N GLU A 96 -3.06 17.57 2.26
CA GLU A 96 -3.36 16.98 3.56
C GLU A 96 -4.03 15.60 3.43
N ILE A 97 -5.00 15.45 2.52
CA ILE A 97 -5.64 14.15 2.24
C ILE A 97 -4.62 13.14 1.72
N TYR A 98 -3.76 13.53 0.77
CA TYR A 98 -2.76 12.62 0.20
C TYR A 98 -1.71 12.22 1.24
N ARG A 99 -1.20 13.15 2.04
CA ARG A 99 -0.30 12.83 3.16
C ARG A 99 -0.91 11.86 4.16
N GLY A 100 -2.19 12.04 4.48
CA GLY A 100 -2.92 11.09 5.31
C GLY A 100 -3.02 9.70 4.66
N TYR A 101 -3.16 9.63 3.34
CA TYR A 101 -3.13 8.35 2.61
C TYR A 101 -1.75 7.69 2.64
N VAL A 102 -0.67 8.46 2.46
CA VAL A 102 0.72 7.97 2.57
C VAL A 102 1.00 7.44 3.98
N ALA A 103 0.48 8.10 5.02
CA ALA A 103 0.58 7.64 6.40
C ALA A 103 -0.08 6.27 6.61
N VAL A 104 -1.16 5.94 5.87
CA VAL A 104 -1.73 4.58 5.91
C VAL A 104 -0.76 3.54 5.36
N PHE A 105 -0.12 3.80 4.21
CA PHE A 105 0.90 2.88 3.68
C PHE A 105 2.07 2.70 4.64
N LYS A 106 2.49 3.79 5.31
CA LYS A 106 3.51 3.74 6.36
C LYS A 106 3.12 2.79 7.48
N VAL A 107 1.91 2.93 8.01
CA VAL A 107 1.38 2.06 9.08
C VAL A 107 1.32 0.61 8.62
N VAL A 108 0.84 0.34 7.41
CA VAL A 108 0.80 -1.03 6.86
C VAL A 108 2.21 -1.61 6.82
N ARG A 109 3.19 -0.88 6.26
CA ARG A 109 4.60 -1.29 6.20
C ARG A 109 5.18 -1.54 7.59
N ASP A 110 5.01 -0.60 8.51
CA ASP A 110 5.61 -0.63 9.85
C ASP A 110 5.02 -1.78 10.69
N LEU A 111 3.72 -2.05 10.58
CA LEU A 111 3.08 -3.19 11.24
C LEU A 111 3.45 -4.54 10.61
N SER A 112 3.83 -4.57 9.33
CA SER A 112 4.20 -5.82 8.64
C SER A 112 5.65 -6.23 8.93
N ARG A 113 6.53 -5.24 9.13
CA ARG A 113 7.91 -5.49 9.52
C ARG A 113 7.95 -5.96 10.97
N SER A 114 8.47 -7.17 11.19
CA SER A 114 8.92 -7.54 12.52
C SER A 114 10.05 -6.60 12.91
N GLU A 115 9.95 -5.95 14.07
CA GLU A 115 10.99 -5.08 14.64
C GLU A 115 12.25 -5.91 14.93
N ASP A 116 13.03 -6.25 13.91
CA ASP A 116 14.26 -7.04 14.05
C ASP A 116 15.51 -6.25 13.61
N SER A 117 15.35 -5.01 13.16
CA SER A 117 16.47 -4.10 12.93
C SER A 117 16.54 -3.07 14.05
N GLY A 118 17.13 -3.49 15.17
CA GLY A 118 17.76 -2.57 16.12
C GLY A 118 18.99 -1.89 15.52
N ASP A 119 18.86 -1.28 14.34
CA ASP A 119 19.82 -0.32 13.81
C ASP A 119 19.58 1.02 14.51
N GLY A 120 19.89 1.00 15.81
CA GLY A 120 20.02 2.19 16.62
C GLY A 120 21.27 2.93 16.19
N ASP A 121 21.10 3.95 15.34
CA ASP A 121 21.98 5.12 15.31
C ASP A 121 21.73 5.99 16.56
N GLY A 122 21.83 5.37 17.74
CA GLY A 122 21.54 5.96 19.03
C GLY A 122 22.51 5.47 20.08
N ASP A 123 23.66 6.17 20.18
CA ASP A 123 24.51 6.23 21.38
C ASP A 123 23.64 6.61 22.59
N GLY A 124 23.07 5.60 23.25
CA GLY A 124 22.05 5.77 24.27
C GLY A 124 22.05 4.62 25.25
N GLU A 125 23.07 4.60 26.11
CA GLU A 125 23.26 3.69 27.23
C GLU A 125 21.98 3.60 28.10
N ARG A 126 21.14 2.59 27.87
CA ARG A 126 19.99 2.30 28.74
C ARG A 126 19.96 0.83 29.11
N ALA A 127 20.39 0.60 30.35
CA ALA A 127 20.37 -0.68 31.03
C ALA A 127 18.94 -1.18 31.27
N GLY A 128 18.72 -2.45 30.91
CA GLY A 128 17.94 -3.41 31.67
C GLY A 128 16.44 -3.23 31.69
N LYS A 129 15.76 -3.90 30.74
CA LYS A 129 14.46 -4.50 30.99
C LYS A 129 14.36 -5.85 30.29
N ASP A 130 14.41 -6.90 31.10
CA ASP A 130 13.93 -8.23 30.77
C ASP A 130 12.39 -8.16 30.77
N GLU A 131 11.77 -7.95 29.61
CA GLU A 131 10.32 -8.15 29.43
C GLU A 131 10.11 -9.04 28.20
N GLU A 132 9.49 -10.18 28.47
CA GLU A 132 8.98 -11.24 27.57
C GLU A 132 9.16 -10.98 26.07
N SER A 133 10.19 -11.62 25.50
CA SER A 133 10.32 -11.90 24.07
C SER A 133 9.23 -12.91 23.67
N GLU A 134 7.99 -12.45 23.54
CA GLU A 134 7.05 -13.11 22.64
C GLU A 134 7.65 -13.02 21.24
N SER A 135 7.87 -14.15 20.59
CA SER A 135 8.55 -14.21 19.31
C SER A 135 7.83 -13.35 18.27
N LEU A 136 8.40 -12.18 17.96
CA LEU A 136 7.95 -11.26 16.90
C LEU A 136 7.81 -11.93 15.53
N ALA A 137 8.43 -13.11 15.36
CA ALA A 137 8.27 -13.99 14.22
C ALA A 137 6.84 -14.53 14.00
N ASP A 138 5.91 -14.35 14.96
CA ASP A 138 4.53 -14.86 14.85
C ASP A 138 3.49 -13.79 14.47
N ARG A 139 3.90 -12.54 14.20
CA ARG A 139 2.97 -11.51 13.73
C ARG A 139 2.67 -11.71 12.24
N GLY A 140 1.40 -12.01 11.94
CA GLY A 140 0.88 -12.04 10.58
C GLY A 140 0.81 -10.64 9.93
N PHE A 141 0.32 -10.57 8.70
CA PHE A 141 0.13 -9.30 8.01
C PHE A 141 -1.02 -8.46 8.63
N PRO A 142 -0.91 -7.12 8.73
CA PRO A 142 -1.87 -6.31 9.47
C PRO A 142 -3.27 -6.31 8.83
N THR A 143 -4.27 -6.57 9.65
CA THR A 143 -5.69 -6.52 9.27
C THR A 143 -6.20 -5.07 9.20
N ILE A 144 -7.36 -4.84 8.58
CA ILE A 144 -8.01 -3.52 8.54
C ILE A 144 -8.18 -2.94 9.95
N SER A 145 -8.57 -3.76 10.93
CA SER A 145 -8.76 -3.30 12.31
C SER A 145 -7.46 -2.91 13.00
N ALA A 146 -6.36 -3.64 12.74
CA ALA A 146 -5.04 -3.31 13.28
C ALA A 146 -4.53 -1.97 12.72
N VAL A 147 -4.62 -1.79 11.40
CA VAL A 147 -4.23 -0.53 10.74
C VAL A 147 -5.11 0.62 11.24
N ALA A 148 -6.44 0.42 11.28
CA ALA A 148 -7.37 1.44 11.74
C ALA A 148 -7.12 1.86 13.20
N ALA A 149 -6.72 0.93 14.08
CA ALA A 149 -6.35 1.24 15.45
C ALA A 149 -5.11 2.15 15.51
N GLU A 150 -4.08 1.86 14.73
CA GLU A 150 -2.86 2.67 14.68
C GLU A 150 -3.11 4.06 14.07
N LEU A 151 -4.00 4.14 13.07
CA LEU A 151 -4.45 5.44 12.53
C LEU A 151 -5.14 6.32 13.59
N GLN A 152 -5.84 5.74 14.58
CA GLN A 152 -6.38 6.53 15.69
C GLN A 152 -5.27 7.08 16.61
N THR A 153 -4.16 6.35 16.76
CA THR A 153 -2.99 6.83 17.50
C THR A 153 -2.35 8.03 16.79
N LEU A 154 -2.12 7.92 15.47
CA LEU A 154 -1.56 9.02 14.65
C LEU A 154 -2.47 10.25 14.60
N ARG A 155 -3.78 10.02 14.58
CA ARG A 155 -4.78 11.09 14.68
C ARG A 155 -4.60 11.91 15.97
N ALA A 156 -4.35 11.25 17.10
CA ALA A 156 -4.16 11.95 18.38
C ALA A 156 -2.88 12.80 18.41
N SER A 157 -1.88 12.50 17.56
CA SER A 157 -0.65 13.29 17.43
C SER A 157 -0.74 14.46 16.45
N GLY A 158 -1.89 14.69 15.80
CA GLY A 158 -2.07 15.78 14.83
C GLY A 158 -1.48 15.48 13.45
N ASP A 159 -1.34 14.20 13.10
CA ASP A 159 -0.89 13.76 11.78
C ASP A 159 -1.97 14.05 10.70
N PRO A 160 -1.60 14.35 9.43
CA PRO A 160 -2.55 14.56 8.32
C PRO A 160 -3.54 13.42 8.05
N VAL A 161 -3.41 12.27 8.71
CA VAL A 161 -4.42 11.18 8.75
C VAL A 161 -5.84 11.71 9.02
N ASP A 162 -5.99 12.76 9.83
CA ASP A 162 -7.29 13.38 10.12
C ASP A 162 -8.04 13.83 8.87
N ALA A 163 -7.33 14.49 7.94
CA ALA A 163 -7.92 14.98 6.71
C ALA A 163 -8.37 13.82 5.82
N PHE A 164 -7.56 12.77 5.70
CA PHE A 164 -7.88 11.58 4.93
C PHE A 164 -9.14 10.88 5.45
N LEU A 165 -9.22 10.62 6.76
CA LEU A 165 -10.37 9.95 7.39
C LEU A 165 -11.64 10.79 7.32
N ALA A 166 -11.55 12.11 7.57
CA ALA A 166 -12.70 13.02 7.49
C ALA A 166 -13.34 13.07 6.09
N HIS A 167 -12.56 12.69 5.08
CA HIS A 167 -12.96 12.70 3.68
C HIS A 167 -13.53 11.37 3.17
N GLY A 168 -13.67 10.38 4.04
CA GLY A 168 -14.13 9.04 3.68
C GLY A 168 -12.99 8.12 3.23
N GLY A 169 -11.74 8.48 3.50
CA GLY A 169 -10.62 7.56 3.44
C GLY A 169 -10.68 6.53 4.59
N GLY A 170 -9.97 5.42 4.41
CA GLY A 170 -10.00 4.27 5.28
C GLY A 170 -8.80 3.35 5.04
N ALA A 171 -8.49 2.52 6.04
CA ALA A 171 -7.37 1.57 5.98
C ALA A 171 -7.55 0.52 4.88
N GLU A 172 -8.81 0.16 4.60
CA GLU A 172 -9.18 -0.80 3.57
C GLU A 172 -8.69 -0.39 2.18
N HIS A 173 -8.61 0.90 1.85
CA HIS A 173 -8.20 1.33 0.51
C HIS A 173 -6.70 1.11 0.26
N ALA A 174 -5.87 1.40 1.28
CA ALA A 174 -4.43 1.15 1.19
C ALA A 174 -4.13 -0.36 1.19
N LEU A 175 -4.80 -1.13 2.06
CA LEU A 175 -4.65 -2.58 2.10
C LEU A 175 -5.13 -3.25 0.80
N ASP A 176 -6.25 -2.79 0.24
CA ASP A 176 -6.75 -3.25 -1.05
C ASP A 176 -5.73 -3.00 -2.18
N CYS A 177 -5.16 -1.79 -2.20
CA CYS A 177 -4.07 -1.44 -3.10
C CYS A 177 -2.88 -2.39 -2.93
N VAL A 178 -2.36 -2.56 -1.71
CA VAL A 178 -1.21 -3.45 -1.43
C VAL A 178 -1.47 -4.88 -1.92
N VAL A 179 -2.63 -5.45 -1.58
CA VAL A 179 -2.97 -6.83 -1.93
C VAL A 179 -3.12 -7.00 -3.44
N HIS A 180 -3.86 -6.11 -4.11
CA HIS A 180 -4.08 -6.22 -5.54
C HIS A 180 -2.78 -5.94 -6.33
N ARG A 181 -1.95 -4.98 -5.90
CA ARG A 181 -0.68 -4.68 -6.58
C ARG A 181 0.36 -5.78 -6.36
N ALA A 182 0.39 -6.39 -5.18
CA ALA A 182 1.18 -7.59 -4.96
C ALA A 182 0.81 -8.69 -5.98
N ARG A 183 -0.49 -8.94 -6.19
CA ARG A 183 -0.96 -9.89 -7.21
C ARG A 183 -0.55 -9.46 -8.62
N GLU A 184 -0.84 -8.22 -9.01
CA GLU A 184 -0.70 -7.75 -10.39
C GLU A 184 0.74 -7.56 -10.85
N GLU A 185 1.65 -7.15 -9.97
CA GLU A 185 3.02 -6.77 -10.33
C GLU A 185 4.06 -7.80 -9.90
N LEU A 186 3.83 -8.51 -8.79
CA LEU A 186 4.86 -9.32 -8.14
C LEU A 186 4.67 -10.82 -8.35
N THR A 187 3.59 -11.23 -9.02
CA THR A 187 3.27 -12.65 -9.18
C THR A 187 2.87 -12.99 -10.61
N PRO A 188 3.14 -14.22 -11.08
CA PRO A 188 2.70 -14.69 -12.40
C PRO A 188 1.18 -14.66 -12.65
N LEU A 189 0.36 -14.39 -11.64
CA LEU A 189 -1.09 -14.22 -11.78
C LEU A 189 -1.50 -12.84 -12.32
N GLY A 190 -0.59 -11.88 -12.24
CA GLY A 190 -0.81 -10.48 -12.57
C GLY A 190 -0.60 -10.18 -14.05
N ARG A 191 -1.33 -9.20 -14.59
CA ARG A 191 -1.14 -8.73 -15.98
C ARG A 191 0.09 -7.86 -16.16
N GLN A 192 0.56 -7.26 -15.07
CA GLN A 192 1.72 -6.37 -15.05
C GLN A 192 2.99 -7.09 -14.58
N TYR A 193 2.89 -8.41 -14.40
CA TYR A 193 4.00 -9.26 -14.08
C TYR A 193 4.96 -9.30 -15.25
N ASP A 194 6.19 -8.84 -15.00
CA ASP A 194 7.25 -8.85 -15.98
C ASP A 194 8.21 -9.99 -15.65
N SER A 195 8.09 -11.11 -16.38
CA SER A 195 8.96 -12.28 -16.20
C SER A 195 10.44 -12.00 -16.53
N GLU A 196 10.73 -10.89 -17.22
CA GLU A 196 12.11 -10.46 -17.49
C GLU A 196 12.71 -9.72 -16.28
N LYS A 197 11.87 -9.18 -15.37
CA LYS A 197 12.28 -8.66 -14.05
C LYS A 197 12.49 -9.80 -13.06
N ARG A 198 13.47 -10.66 -13.38
CA ARG A 198 13.89 -11.84 -12.60
C ARG A 198 14.20 -11.54 -11.14
N TYR A 199 14.43 -10.29 -10.75
CA TYR A 199 14.67 -9.89 -9.36
C TYR A 199 13.60 -10.40 -8.39
N ILE A 200 12.32 -10.36 -8.79
CA ILE A 200 11.21 -10.79 -7.93
C ILE A 200 11.23 -12.33 -7.79
N ASP A 201 11.35 -13.04 -8.91
CA ASP A 201 11.47 -14.51 -8.88
C ASP A 201 12.74 -14.98 -8.17
N GLU A 202 13.87 -14.29 -8.33
CA GLU A 202 15.15 -14.60 -7.69
C GLU A 202 15.11 -14.34 -6.18
N MET A 203 14.39 -13.31 -5.74
CA MET A 203 14.09 -13.07 -4.32
C MET A 203 13.30 -14.24 -3.72
N PHE A 204 12.39 -14.85 -4.49
CA PHE A 204 11.56 -15.97 -4.03
C PHE A 204 12.16 -17.37 -4.27
N ALA A 205 13.12 -17.52 -5.18
CA ALA A 205 13.56 -18.82 -5.70
C ALA A 205 14.44 -19.65 -4.76
N GLY A 206 14.75 -19.18 -3.55
CA GLY A 206 15.75 -19.81 -2.68
C GLY A 206 15.26 -20.32 -1.32
N GLU A 207 14.22 -19.73 -0.74
CA GLU A 207 14.04 -19.81 0.73
C GLU A 207 12.82 -20.58 1.20
N HIS A 208 11.78 -20.74 0.36
CA HIS A 208 10.49 -21.25 0.81
C HIS A 208 10.09 -22.55 0.12
N ALA A 209 9.64 -23.53 0.91
CA ALA A 209 9.03 -24.74 0.36
C ALA A 209 7.66 -24.38 -0.25
N GLU A 210 7.27 -25.10 -1.32
CA GLU A 210 5.97 -24.92 -1.95
C GLU A 210 4.85 -25.08 -0.92
N CYS A 211 3.98 -24.07 -0.84
CA CYS A 211 2.87 -24.03 0.08
C CYS A 211 1.54 -24.01 -0.69
N ALA A 212 0.53 -24.74 -0.20
CA ALA A 212 -0.81 -24.73 -0.80
C ALA A 212 -1.50 -23.36 -0.75
N ASN A 213 -1.03 -22.46 0.12
CA ASN A 213 -1.54 -21.10 0.26
C ASN A 213 -0.70 -20.08 -0.52
N ASP A 214 0.34 -20.52 -1.25
CA ASP A 214 1.07 -19.62 -2.13
C ASP A 214 0.12 -19.05 -3.18
N LEU A 215 0.19 -17.73 -3.36
CA LEU A 215 -0.62 -16.99 -4.32
C LEU A 215 -2.16 -17.07 -4.08
N ASP A 216 -2.62 -17.53 -2.91
CA ASP A 216 -4.06 -17.52 -2.54
C ASP A 216 -4.49 -16.12 -2.03
N PHE A 217 -4.61 -15.18 -2.96
CA PHE A 217 -5.04 -13.81 -2.67
C PHE A 217 -6.49 -13.74 -2.16
N ALA A 218 -7.34 -14.71 -2.48
CA ALA A 218 -8.69 -14.77 -1.97
C ALA A 218 -8.69 -15.04 -0.45
N LEU A 219 -7.86 -15.99 -0.01
CA LEU A 219 -7.65 -16.26 1.41
C LEU A 219 -7.06 -15.03 2.13
N VAL A 220 -6.06 -14.37 1.54
CA VAL A 220 -5.49 -13.13 2.09
C VAL A 220 -6.56 -12.07 2.30
N ARG A 221 -7.35 -11.75 1.27
CA ARG A 221 -8.40 -10.72 1.38
C ARG A 221 -9.41 -11.05 2.48
N ALA A 222 -9.86 -12.30 2.53
CA ALA A 222 -10.77 -12.76 3.56
C ALA A 222 -10.20 -12.60 4.98
N ARG A 223 -8.90 -12.87 5.16
CA ARG A 223 -8.21 -12.77 6.46
C ARG A 223 -7.94 -11.34 6.88
N LEU A 224 -7.66 -10.44 5.93
CA LEU A 224 -7.47 -9.02 6.21
C LEU A 224 -8.78 -8.26 6.44
N GLY A 225 -9.92 -8.88 6.11
CA GLY A 225 -11.26 -8.27 6.20
C GLY A 225 -11.64 -7.45 4.95
N LEU A 226 -10.90 -7.63 3.85
CA LEU A 226 -11.16 -6.95 2.58
C LEU A 226 -12.33 -7.62 1.84
N PRO A 227 -13.09 -6.85 1.03
CA PRO A 227 -14.09 -7.44 0.14
C PRO A 227 -13.44 -8.34 -0.92
N GLU A 228 -14.25 -9.03 -1.74
CA GLU A 228 -13.72 -9.65 -2.97
C GLU A 228 -13.01 -8.61 -3.85
N GLU A 229 -12.15 -9.10 -4.75
CA GLU A 229 -11.22 -8.29 -5.53
C GLU A 229 -11.88 -7.06 -6.17
N THR A 230 -11.39 -5.89 -5.78
CA THR A 230 -11.73 -4.61 -6.35
C THR A 230 -10.56 -4.18 -7.23
N LEU A 231 -10.78 -4.09 -8.55
CA LEU A 231 -9.75 -3.73 -9.55
C LEU A 231 -9.26 -2.27 -9.44
N GLY A 232 -9.57 -1.59 -8.33
CA GLY A 232 -9.71 -0.13 -8.31
C GLY A 232 -10.78 0.33 -9.30
N VAL A 233 -11.03 1.64 -9.36
CA VAL A 233 -11.82 2.18 -10.46
C VAL A 233 -10.86 2.55 -11.59
N ASP A 234 -11.06 1.98 -12.78
CA ASP A 234 -10.36 2.42 -13.98
C ASP A 234 -10.57 3.93 -14.14
N LEU A 235 -9.47 4.67 -14.01
CA LEU A 235 -9.43 6.02 -14.52
C LEU A 235 -9.42 5.81 -16.04
N GLU A 236 -10.45 6.33 -16.71
CA GLU A 236 -10.39 6.58 -18.14
C GLU A 236 -9.21 7.55 -18.33
N VAL A 237 -7.99 7.01 -18.39
CA VAL A 237 -6.86 7.72 -18.96
C VAL A 237 -7.30 7.80 -20.40
N GLU A 238 -7.65 9.00 -20.87
CA GLU A 238 -7.77 9.23 -22.31
C GLU A 238 -6.47 8.66 -22.87
N GLU A 239 -6.57 7.55 -23.62
CA GLU A 239 -5.42 6.99 -24.33
C GLU A 239 -4.92 8.18 -25.13
N ASP A 240 -3.78 8.76 -24.71
CA ASP A 240 -3.11 9.79 -25.49
C ASP A 240 -2.97 9.16 -26.87
N GLU A 241 -3.80 9.61 -27.82
CA GLU A 241 -3.79 9.15 -29.20
C GLU A 241 -2.36 9.39 -29.65
N GLU A 242 -1.54 8.32 -29.71
CA GLU A 242 -0.12 8.42 -30.04
C GLU A 242 -0.02 9.29 -31.29
N ASP A 243 0.59 10.47 -31.13
CA ASP A 243 0.76 11.40 -32.24
C ASP A 243 1.41 10.60 -33.39
N PRO A 244 0.79 10.55 -34.58
CA PRO A 244 1.30 9.72 -35.66
C PRO A 244 2.75 10.13 -35.92
N LEU A 245 3.66 9.15 -35.84
CA LEU A 245 5.08 9.31 -36.10
C LEU A 245 5.25 10.19 -37.34
N SER A 246 5.82 11.38 -37.17
CA SER A 246 6.01 12.32 -38.28
C SER A 246 6.93 11.66 -39.31
N ASP A 247 6.39 11.44 -40.51
CA ASP A 247 7.04 10.81 -41.68
C ASP A 247 8.18 11.65 -42.30
N ASP A 248 8.86 12.49 -41.52
CA ASP A 248 9.91 13.41 -41.99
C ASP A 248 11.32 12.91 -41.62
N GLU A 249 11.71 11.76 -42.18
CA GLU A 249 13.12 11.44 -42.47
C GLU A 249 13.25 10.64 -43.79
N GLU A 250 13.24 11.35 -44.93
CA GLU A 250 13.86 10.90 -46.19
C GLU A 250 14.82 11.96 -46.77
#